data_AF-A0A0L0NM45-F1
#
_entry.id   AF-A0A0L0NM45-F1
#
_cell.length_a   1.000
_cell.length_b   1.000
_cell.length_c   1.000
_cell.angle_alpha   90.00
_cell.angle_beta   90.00
_cell.angle_gamma   90.00
#
_symmetry.space_group_name_H-M   'P 1'
#
loop_
_entity.id
_entity.type
_entity.pdbx_description
1 polymer ?
#
loop_
_entity_poly.entity_id
_entity_poly.type
_entity_poly.pdbx_seq_one_letter_code
_entity_poly.pdbx_strand_id
1 'polypeptide(L)'
;MSLEGLQERLTALQETTTQLRDLIDRLANLEFQPGAVPLGTEEESSVSGELSAEIGQILRSGLEEQELLREEVRYVRPEGHDKARLQDGVDRLGGELACHRGAFRKARLAAKQSLERAERQERELLVQSFSVPVSEATSPALANDEAPGPIVYRPVRYTQQREHKRSRLSEEDQQTVGASSNVTNALRRTHDLIAAELSRSEFAHQTLTESYAALKQLNESYTSLDSMLARSRDLLGTLLRSQKSDTWYLQTALYMLLVTGAWLVFRRILYGPMWWLVWLPMRILFGVGTRAGSAVMQGKSGPGETGRVQVGGEGANVPVEGLPNDDLPTAQVGQETGRRLQDGDADSMVDGVGKIIDAAKEAAGRGAADGETDAGVERGNSKKRMWEETQGVGGDGPVRDEL
;
A
#
# COMPACT_ATOMS: atom_id res chain seq x y z
N MET A 1 -13.27 5.78 -40.15
CA MET A 1 -13.62 7.17 -39.81
C MET A 1 -12.83 8.12 -40.70
N SER A 2 -13.29 9.36 -40.87
CA SER A 2 -12.45 10.46 -41.38
C SER A 2 -11.47 10.92 -40.28
N LEU A 3 -10.43 11.67 -40.65
CA LEU A 3 -9.54 12.31 -39.67
C LEU A 3 -10.28 13.37 -38.84
N GLU A 4 -11.21 14.09 -39.47
CA GLU A 4 -12.02 15.15 -38.85
C GLU A 4 -12.86 14.60 -37.68
N GLY A 5 -13.59 13.50 -37.87
CA GLY A 5 -14.39 12.89 -36.80
C GLY A 5 -13.59 12.31 -35.63
N LEU A 6 -12.28 12.09 -35.81
CA LEU A 6 -11.36 11.73 -34.71
C LEU A 6 -10.81 12.96 -33.99
N GLN A 7 -10.65 14.08 -34.69
CA GLN A 7 -10.33 15.37 -34.08
C GLN A 7 -11.51 15.90 -33.26
N GLU A 8 -12.75 15.77 -33.76
CA GLU A 8 -13.98 16.09 -33.02
C GLU A 8 -14.06 15.28 -31.72
N ARG A 9 -13.88 13.96 -31.77
CA ARG A 9 -13.85 13.10 -30.58
C ARG A 9 -12.70 13.43 -29.63
N LEU A 10 -11.50 13.76 -30.14
CA LEU A 10 -10.40 14.22 -29.29
C LEU A 10 -10.78 15.51 -28.55
N THR A 11 -11.42 16.48 -29.22
CA THR A 11 -11.88 17.71 -28.58
C THR A 11 -13.00 17.48 -27.56
N ALA A 12 -13.92 16.53 -27.81
CA ALA A 12 -14.93 16.12 -26.84
C ALA A 12 -14.31 15.44 -25.60
N LEU A 13 -13.35 14.53 -25.81
CA LEU A 13 -12.59 13.91 -24.73
C LEU A 13 -11.82 14.97 -23.92
N GLN A 14 -11.20 15.95 -24.60
CA GLN A 14 -10.54 17.07 -23.94
C GLN A 14 -11.53 17.91 -23.12
N GLU A 15 -12.73 18.19 -23.62
CA GLU A 15 -13.78 18.88 -22.84
C GLU A 15 -14.14 18.08 -21.57
N THR A 16 -14.41 16.77 -21.69
CA THR A 16 -14.71 15.93 -20.52
C THR A 16 -13.54 15.85 -19.52
N THR A 17 -12.28 15.91 -19.96
CA THR A 17 -11.13 16.01 -19.02
C THR A 17 -11.10 17.35 -18.27
N THR A 18 -11.54 18.46 -18.87
CA THR A 18 -11.68 19.74 -18.14
C THR A 18 -12.84 19.71 -17.15
N GLN A 19 -14.01 19.21 -17.53
CA GLN A 19 -15.15 19.02 -16.62
C GLN A 19 -14.79 18.08 -15.45
N LEU A 20 -14.09 16.98 -15.74
CA LEU A 20 -13.55 16.04 -14.76
C LEU A 20 -12.60 16.72 -13.76
N ARG A 21 -11.75 17.63 -14.23
CA ARG A 21 -10.86 18.40 -13.35
C ARG A 21 -11.66 19.24 -12.37
N ASP A 22 -12.62 20.02 -12.85
CA ASP A 22 -13.40 20.92 -12.01
C ASP A 22 -14.22 20.15 -10.97
N LEU A 23 -14.73 18.96 -11.31
CA LEU A 23 -15.38 18.05 -10.36
C LEU A 23 -14.39 17.49 -9.31
N ILE A 24 -13.16 17.13 -9.69
CA ILE A 24 -12.12 16.67 -8.74
C ILE A 24 -11.70 17.81 -7.81
N ASP A 25 -11.49 19.02 -8.33
CA ASP A 25 -11.11 20.20 -7.55
C ASP A 25 -12.29 20.63 -6.64
N ARG A 26 -13.55 20.46 -7.07
CA ARG A 26 -14.76 20.63 -6.23
C ARG A 26 -14.85 19.59 -5.11
N LEU A 27 -14.55 18.31 -5.38
CA LEU A 27 -14.54 17.25 -4.37
C LEU A 27 -13.41 17.46 -3.34
N ALA A 28 -12.24 17.95 -3.78
CA ALA A 28 -11.09 18.19 -2.91
C ALA A 28 -11.34 19.31 -1.89
N ASN A 29 -12.12 20.33 -2.28
CA ASN A 29 -12.46 21.50 -1.45
C ASN A 29 -13.86 21.39 -0.81
N LEU A 30 -14.42 20.18 -0.70
CA LEU A 30 -15.74 19.96 -0.11
C LEU A 30 -15.64 19.92 1.43
N GLU A 31 -16.05 21.02 2.06
CA GLU A 31 -16.18 21.14 3.51
C GLU A 31 -17.59 20.77 3.98
N PHE A 32 -17.69 19.95 5.02
CA PHE A 32 -18.96 19.60 5.67
C PHE A 32 -19.19 20.50 6.87
N GLN A 33 -20.39 21.05 6.99
CA GLN A 33 -20.79 21.80 8.19
C GLN A 33 -21.25 20.81 9.28
N PRO A 34 -20.88 21.02 10.56
CA PRO A 34 -21.34 20.17 11.65
C PRO A 34 -22.87 20.25 11.78
N GLY A 35 -23.52 19.09 11.73
CA GLY A 35 -24.98 18.91 11.74
C GLY A 35 -25.60 18.72 10.35
N ALA A 36 -24.82 18.80 9.27
CA ALA A 36 -25.32 18.63 7.90
C ALA A 36 -25.32 17.18 7.38
N VAL A 37 -24.63 16.26 8.07
CA VAL A 37 -24.58 14.82 7.70
C VAL A 37 -25.23 14.00 8.81
N PRO A 38 -26.39 13.34 8.57
CA PRO A 38 -27.02 12.52 9.61
C PRO A 38 -26.14 11.32 9.98
N LEU A 39 -25.86 11.17 11.28
CA LEU A 39 -25.09 10.04 11.82
C LEU A 39 -25.71 8.69 11.40
N GLY A 40 -25.10 8.02 10.42
CA GLY A 40 -25.58 6.75 9.86
C GLY A 40 -26.02 6.79 8.39
N THR A 41 -25.96 7.93 7.68
CA THR A 41 -26.02 7.91 6.21
C THR A 41 -24.80 7.19 5.63
N GLU A 42 -25.03 6.17 4.82
CA GLU A 42 -23.97 5.48 4.08
C GLU A 42 -23.23 6.49 3.17
N GLU A 43 -21.90 6.37 3.04
CA GLU A 43 -21.08 7.36 2.33
C GLU A 43 -21.55 7.61 0.88
N GLU A 44 -22.16 6.60 0.26
CA GLU A 44 -22.69 6.62 -1.10
C GLU A 44 -23.92 7.54 -1.24
N SER A 45 -24.64 7.82 -0.14
CA SER A 45 -25.80 8.73 -0.06
C SER A 45 -25.44 10.18 0.29
N SER A 46 -24.16 10.47 0.55
CA SER A 46 -23.66 11.83 0.78
C SER A 46 -23.33 12.53 -0.55
N VAL A 47 -23.37 13.86 -0.58
CA VAL A 47 -22.98 14.68 -1.75
C VAL A 47 -21.55 14.36 -2.22
N SER A 48 -20.65 13.99 -1.30
CA SER A 48 -19.29 13.51 -1.64
C SER A 48 -19.28 12.11 -2.25
N GLY A 49 -20.29 11.27 -1.96
CA GLY A 49 -20.52 9.97 -2.57
C GLY A 49 -21.03 10.11 -4.00
N GLU A 50 -22.07 10.92 -4.20
CA GLU A 50 -22.63 11.27 -5.50
C GLU A 50 -21.54 11.81 -6.45
N LEU A 51 -20.81 12.85 -6.03
CA LEU A 51 -19.68 13.41 -6.80
C LEU A 51 -18.59 12.36 -7.06
N SER A 52 -18.30 11.47 -6.11
CA SER A 52 -17.32 10.38 -6.31
C SER A 52 -17.80 9.32 -7.30
N ALA A 53 -19.10 9.07 -7.39
CA ALA A 53 -19.70 8.15 -8.36
C ALA A 53 -19.69 8.75 -9.77
N GLU A 54 -20.07 10.03 -9.90
CA GLU A 54 -20.02 10.82 -11.14
C GLU A 54 -18.59 10.91 -11.70
N ILE A 55 -17.63 11.40 -10.90
CA ILE A 55 -16.20 11.44 -11.26
C ILE A 55 -15.69 10.05 -11.62
N GLY A 56 -16.11 9.02 -10.87
CA GLY A 56 -15.76 7.63 -11.13
C GLY A 56 -16.32 7.10 -12.45
N GLN A 57 -17.48 7.57 -12.90
CA GLN A 57 -18.10 7.22 -14.18
C GLN A 57 -17.42 7.94 -15.34
N ILE A 58 -17.22 9.26 -15.24
CA ILE A 58 -16.51 10.05 -16.25
C ILE A 58 -15.08 9.54 -16.46
N LEU A 59 -14.40 9.13 -15.38
CA LEU A 59 -13.08 8.48 -15.45
C LEU A 59 -13.09 7.11 -16.13
N ARG A 60 -14.22 6.37 -16.16
CA ARG A 60 -14.32 5.10 -16.89
C ARG A 60 -14.56 5.36 -18.37
N SER A 61 -15.61 6.11 -18.70
CA SER A 61 -15.95 6.44 -20.09
C SER A 61 -14.83 7.17 -20.82
N GLY A 62 -14.14 8.10 -20.14
CA GLY A 62 -12.99 8.81 -20.73
C GLY A 62 -11.77 7.92 -20.98
N LEU A 63 -11.54 6.87 -20.18
CA LEU A 63 -10.49 5.88 -20.46
C LEU A 63 -10.90 4.93 -21.60
N GLU A 64 -12.16 4.49 -21.62
CA GLU A 64 -12.71 3.64 -22.67
C GLU A 64 -12.71 4.36 -24.04
N GLU A 65 -13.03 5.66 -24.08
CA GLU A 65 -12.92 6.49 -25.27
C GLU A 65 -11.45 6.78 -25.65
N GLN A 66 -10.55 6.99 -24.68
CA GLN A 66 -9.12 7.17 -24.95
C GLN A 66 -8.47 5.89 -25.53
N GLU A 67 -8.88 4.71 -25.07
CA GLU A 67 -8.45 3.41 -25.63
C GLU A 67 -9.04 3.19 -27.04
N LEU A 68 -10.34 3.44 -27.23
CA LEU A 68 -11.00 3.37 -28.54
C LEU A 68 -10.35 4.31 -29.56
N LEU A 69 -10.07 5.57 -29.18
CA LEU A 69 -9.38 6.52 -30.05
C LEU A 69 -7.95 6.08 -30.38
N ARG A 70 -7.23 5.48 -29.42
CA ARG A 70 -5.89 4.92 -29.66
C ARG A 70 -5.94 3.79 -30.70
N GLU A 71 -6.96 2.95 -30.66
CA GLU A 71 -7.18 1.90 -31.67
C GLU A 71 -7.61 2.48 -33.03
N GLU A 72 -8.60 3.37 -33.06
CA GLU A 72 -9.08 3.98 -34.30
C GLU A 72 -7.95 4.74 -35.02
N VAL A 73 -7.15 5.53 -34.30
CA VAL A 73 -5.98 6.24 -34.84
C VAL A 73 -4.94 5.26 -35.41
N ARG A 74 -4.69 4.11 -34.77
CA ARG A 74 -3.79 3.07 -35.31
C ARG A 74 -4.23 2.63 -36.71
N TYR A 75 -5.53 2.38 -36.93
CA TYR A 75 -6.06 1.87 -38.20
C TYR A 75 -6.24 2.92 -39.30
N VAL A 76 -6.14 4.23 -38.99
CA VAL A 76 -6.29 5.29 -40.00
C VAL A 76 -5.14 5.30 -41.00
N ARG A 77 -5.50 5.52 -42.27
CA ARG A 77 -4.63 5.85 -43.41
C ARG A 77 -5.15 7.13 -44.09
N PRO A 78 -4.29 7.92 -44.77
CA PRO A 78 -2.85 7.72 -44.95
C PRO A 78 -2.04 7.97 -43.67
N GLU A 79 -0.80 7.50 -43.65
CA GLU A 79 0.13 7.77 -42.55
C GLU A 79 0.95 9.03 -42.87
N GLY A 80 1.00 9.97 -41.93
CA GLY A 80 1.61 11.28 -42.12
C GLY A 80 1.61 12.09 -40.81
N HIS A 81 2.13 13.33 -40.86
CA HIS A 81 2.34 14.16 -39.68
C HIS A 81 1.06 14.40 -38.85
N ASP A 82 -0.10 14.47 -39.47
CA ASP A 82 -1.36 14.71 -38.75
C ASP A 82 -1.89 13.46 -38.03
N LYS A 83 -1.56 12.24 -38.51
CA LYS A 83 -1.76 11.00 -37.74
C LYS A 83 -0.85 10.98 -36.50
N ALA A 84 0.41 11.39 -36.64
CA ALA A 84 1.35 11.46 -35.53
C ALA A 84 0.89 12.49 -34.47
N ARG A 85 0.54 13.71 -34.88
CA ARG A 85 -0.03 14.75 -34.00
C ARG A 85 -1.29 14.30 -33.27
N LEU A 86 -2.19 13.59 -33.96
CA LEU A 86 -3.41 13.05 -33.39
C LEU A 86 -3.10 11.96 -32.35
N GLN A 87 -2.14 11.07 -32.64
CA GLN A 87 -1.68 10.06 -31.70
C GLN A 87 -1.00 10.69 -30.47
N ASP A 88 -0.11 11.67 -30.64
CA ASP A 88 0.53 12.41 -29.55
C ASP A 88 -0.51 13.10 -28.65
N GLY A 89 -1.59 13.61 -29.24
CA GLY A 89 -2.73 14.17 -28.51
C GLY A 89 -3.50 13.14 -27.67
N VAL A 90 -3.81 11.97 -28.24
CA VAL A 90 -4.49 10.87 -27.52
C VAL A 90 -3.61 10.29 -26.41
N ASP A 91 -2.30 10.17 -26.65
CA ASP A 91 -1.34 9.69 -25.63
C ASP A 91 -1.13 10.72 -24.52
N ARG A 92 -1.15 12.03 -24.85
CA ARG A 92 -1.17 13.11 -23.86
C ARG A 92 -2.43 13.08 -23.00
N LEU A 93 -3.62 12.99 -23.60
CA LEU A 93 -4.89 12.92 -22.87
C LEU A 93 -4.96 11.69 -21.95
N GLY A 94 -4.38 10.55 -22.37
CA GLY A 94 -4.21 9.38 -21.51
C GLY A 94 -3.33 9.64 -20.28
N GLY A 95 -2.24 10.41 -20.45
CA GLY A 95 -1.40 10.88 -19.35
C GLY A 95 -2.12 11.84 -18.40
N GLU A 96 -2.92 12.76 -18.94
CA GLU A 96 -3.73 13.70 -18.16
C GLU A 96 -4.83 12.95 -17.38
N LEU A 97 -5.56 12.02 -18.01
CA LEU A 97 -6.50 11.10 -17.34
C LEU A 97 -5.84 10.28 -16.23
N ALA A 98 -4.63 9.75 -16.45
CA ALA A 98 -3.88 9.03 -15.41
C ALA A 98 -3.53 9.95 -14.22
N CYS A 99 -3.18 11.21 -14.48
CA CYS A 99 -2.98 12.22 -13.44
C CYS A 99 -4.29 12.51 -12.68
N HIS A 100 -5.42 12.67 -13.38
CA HIS A 100 -6.74 12.86 -12.77
C HIS A 100 -7.17 11.68 -11.90
N ARG A 101 -6.85 10.42 -12.25
CA ARG A 101 -7.06 9.26 -11.35
C ARG A 101 -6.25 9.38 -10.06
N GLY A 102 -5.04 9.93 -10.12
CA GLY A 102 -4.20 10.22 -8.96
C GLY A 102 -4.76 11.36 -8.10
N ALA A 103 -5.23 12.44 -8.73
CA ALA A 103 -5.86 13.57 -8.07
C ALA A 103 -7.19 13.17 -7.39
N PHE A 104 -8.07 12.43 -8.08
CA PHE A 104 -9.33 11.93 -7.54
C PHE A 104 -9.15 11.09 -6.27
N ARG A 105 -8.13 10.21 -6.21
CA ARG A 105 -7.82 9.46 -4.98
C ARG A 105 -7.45 10.38 -3.81
N LYS A 106 -6.71 11.46 -4.07
CA LYS A 106 -6.37 12.47 -3.05
C LYS A 106 -7.61 13.27 -2.63
N ALA A 107 -8.41 13.74 -3.60
CA ALA A 107 -9.65 14.47 -3.35
C ALA A 107 -10.65 13.65 -2.51
N ARG A 108 -10.87 12.38 -2.85
CA ARG A 108 -11.76 11.47 -2.08
C ARG A 108 -11.25 11.19 -0.67
N LEU A 109 -9.93 11.19 -0.46
CA LEU A 109 -9.34 11.10 0.89
C LEU A 109 -9.46 12.43 1.66
N ALA A 110 -9.33 13.58 0.99
CA ALA A 110 -9.55 14.89 1.59
C ALA A 110 -11.00 15.07 2.05
N ALA A 111 -11.98 14.70 1.20
CA ALA A 111 -13.41 14.74 1.51
C ALA A 111 -13.78 13.78 2.66
N LYS A 112 -13.25 12.55 2.68
CA LYS A 112 -13.40 11.64 3.83
C LYS A 112 -12.86 12.26 5.12
N GLN A 113 -11.70 12.89 5.06
CA GLN A 113 -11.13 13.57 6.23
C GLN A 113 -11.89 14.84 6.63
N SER A 114 -12.53 15.59 5.72
CA SER A 114 -13.38 16.72 6.09
C SER A 114 -14.68 16.25 6.75
N LEU A 115 -15.27 15.14 6.28
CA LEU A 115 -16.40 14.46 6.93
C LEU A 115 -16.02 13.99 8.35
N GLU A 116 -14.91 13.26 8.50
CA GLU A 116 -14.40 12.83 9.82
C GLU A 116 -14.13 13.99 10.77
N ARG A 117 -13.71 15.16 10.26
CA ARG A 117 -13.51 16.38 11.08
C ARG A 117 -14.85 16.97 11.51
N ALA A 118 -15.84 17.05 10.63
CA ALA A 118 -17.18 17.52 10.96
C ALA A 118 -17.86 16.63 12.00
N GLU A 119 -17.84 15.30 11.84
CA GLU A 119 -18.37 14.36 12.86
C GLU A 119 -17.70 14.52 14.24
N ARG A 120 -16.39 14.79 14.28
CA ARG A 120 -15.66 15.03 15.53
C ARG A 120 -16.08 16.35 16.16
N GLN A 121 -16.20 17.41 15.36
CA GLN A 121 -16.70 18.71 15.82
C GLN A 121 -18.15 18.62 16.33
N GLU A 122 -19.03 17.86 15.68
CA GLU A 122 -20.39 17.59 16.20
C GLU A 122 -20.35 16.92 17.58
N ARG A 123 -19.54 15.86 17.73
CA ARG A 123 -19.38 15.15 19.01
C ARG A 123 -18.78 16.04 20.09
N GLU A 124 -17.81 16.90 19.74
CA GLU A 124 -17.20 17.86 20.65
C GLU A 124 -18.17 18.97 21.06
N LEU A 125 -18.99 19.50 20.13
CA LEU A 125 -20.04 20.49 20.44
C LEU A 125 -21.17 19.90 21.28
N LEU A 126 -21.55 18.65 21.01
CA LEU A 126 -22.54 17.89 21.78
C LEU A 126 -22.04 17.58 23.20
N VAL A 127 -20.78 17.14 23.35
CA VAL A 127 -20.16 16.97 24.67
C VAL A 127 -20.02 18.33 25.39
N GLN A 128 -19.65 19.40 24.66
CA GLN A 128 -19.60 20.74 25.24
C GLN A 128 -20.95 21.16 25.81
N SER A 129 -22.06 20.99 25.08
CA SER A 129 -23.39 21.37 25.56
C SER A 129 -23.87 20.58 26.78
N PHE A 130 -23.46 19.31 26.93
CA PHE A 130 -23.68 18.54 28.17
C PHE A 130 -22.70 18.90 29.29
N SER A 131 -21.52 19.45 28.98
CA SER A 131 -20.48 19.80 29.96
C SER A 131 -20.59 21.21 30.53
N VAL A 132 -21.42 22.09 29.94
CA VAL A 132 -21.72 23.41 30.50
C VAL A 132 -22.33 23.20 31.90
N PRO A 133 -21.64 23.62 32.99
CA PRO A 133 -22.23 23.53 34.31
C PRO A 133 -23.42 24.49 34.37
N VAL A 134 -24.51 24.05 34.99
CA VAL A 134 -25.60 24.97 35.39
C VAL A 134 -25.04 25.87 36.48
N SER A 135 -24.57 27.06 36.08
CA SER A 135 -24.07 28.09 36.99
C SER A 135 -25.22 28.71 37.79
N GLU A 136 -25.64 28.02 38.85
CA GLU A 136 -26.36 28.67 39.94
C GLU A 136 -25.54 29.83 40.51
N ALA A 137 -26.25 30.85 41.02
CA ALA A 137 -25.69 32.05 41.64
C ALA A 137 -24.86 32.99 40.74
N THR A 138 -25.54 33.68 39.82
CA THR A 138 -25.37 35.15 39.73
C THR A 138 -26.74 35.80 39.68
N SER A 139 -27.21 36.27 40.84
CA SER A 139 -28.49 36.97 40.97
C SER A 139 -28.30 38.47 40.72
N PRO A 140 -28.85 39.05 39.63
CA PRO A 140 -29.14 40.48 39.62
C PRO A 140 -30.31 40.73 40.57
N ALA A 141 -30.10 41.54 41.60
CA ALA A 141 -31.17 41.87 42.54
C ALA A 141 -32.13 42.92 41.95
N LEU A 142 -33.43 42.64 42.05
CA LEU A 142 -34.54 43.61 42.04
C LEU A 142 -34.60 44.63 40.90
N ALA A 143 -35.35 44.27 39.86
CA ALA A 143 -36.26 45.19 39.17
C ALA A 143 -37.59 44.46 38.90
N ASN A 144 -38.72 45.12 39.13
CA ASN A 144 -40.04 44.56 38.82
C ASN A 144 -40.37 44.79 37.34
N ASP A 145 -41.00 43.83 36.68
CA ASP A 145 -42.44 43.96 36.42
C ASP A 145 -43.11 42.66 35.91
N GLU A 146 -44.40 42.61 36.19
CA GLU A 146 -45.52 41.77 35.70
C GLU A 146 -45.33 40.51 34.83
N ALA A 147 -46.17 39.50 35.14
CA ALA A 147 -46.60 38.35 34.33
C ALA A 147 -45.62 37.18 34.03
N PRO A 148 -45.73 36.06 34.78
CA PRO A 148 -45.15 34.76 34.40
C PRO A 148 -46.20 33.65 34.19
N GLY A 149 -45.98 32.77 33.20
CA GLY A 149 -46.62 31.45 33.15
C GLY A 149 -46.28 30.64 31.89
N PRO A 150 -46.24 29.28 31.94
CA PRO A 150 -46.22 28.40 33.12
C PRO A 150 -45.00 27.43 33.10
N ILE A 151 -44.05 27.58 34.02
CA ILE A 151 -43.04 26.54 34.28
C ILE A 151 -43.60 25.55 35.30
N VAL A 152 -43.45 24.24 35.03
CA VAL A 152 -44.03 23.15 35.82
C VAL A 152 -43.29 22.96 37.14
N TYR A 153 -43.70 23.72 38.17
CA TYR A 153 -43.26 23.50 39.55
C TYR A 153 -44.18 22.52 40.28
N ARG A 154 -43.57 21.40 40.70
CA ARG A 154 -44.15 20.30 41.48
C ARG A 154 -44.83 20.83 42.77
N PRO A 155 -46.15 20.63 42.97
CA PRO A 155 -46.84 21.22 44.12
C PRO A 155 -46.50 20.52 45.43
N VAL A 156 -45.63 21.14 46.25
CA VAL A 156 -45.45 20.79 47.65
C VAL A 156 -46.72 21.15 48.42
N ARG A 157 -47.57 20.15 48.69
CA ARG A 157 -48.82 20.33 49.43
C ARG A 157 -48.55 20.55 50.92
N TYR A 158 -48.56 21.81 51.35
CA TYR A 158 -48.66 22.18 52.77
C TYR A 158 -50.01 21.73 53.35
N THR A 159 -50.04 20.60 54.05
CA THR A 159 -51.26 20.09 54.72
C THR A 159 -51.43 20.67 56.13
N GLN A 160 -51.63 21.98 56.25
CA GLN A 160 -51.98 22.65 57.52
C GLN A 160 -53.22 23.56 57.39
N GLN A 161 -54.38 22.98 57.05
CA GLN A 161 -55.66 23.69 57.19
C GLN A 161 -56.87 22.75 57.34
N ARG A 162 -56.87 21.87 58.36
CA ARG A 162 -57.97 20.90 58.56
C ARG A 162 -58.44 20.62 59.98
N GLU A 163 -57.98 21.37 60.99
CA GLU A 163 -58.35 21.12 62.39
C GLU A 163 -59.68 21.78 62.79
N HIS A 164 -59.97 23.00 62.33
CA HIS A 164 -61.13 23.80 62.76
C HIS A 164 -62.53 23.33 62.25
N LYS A 165 -62.69 22.07 61.83
CA LYS A 165 -64.00 21.45 61.54
C LYS A 165 -64.23 20.08 62.19
N ARG A 166 -63.33 19.63 63.07
CA ARG A 166 -63.44 18.34 63.77
C ARG A 166 -64.10 18.42 65.17
N SER A 167 -64.16 19.60 65.76
CA SER A 167 -64.63 19.86 67.13
C SER A 167 -66.16 19.74 67.38
N ARG A 168 -66.88 18.87 66.63
CA ARG A 168 -68.33 18.63 66.76
C ARG A 168 -68.79 17.19 66.44
N LEU A 169 -67.90 16.20 66.51
CA LEU A 169 -68.24 14.77 66.37
C LEU A 169 -67.77 14.01 67.62
N SER A 170 -68.38 12.85 67.91
CA SER A 170 -67.91 12.00 69.02
C SER A 170 -66.51 11.48 68.73
N GLU A 171 -65.77 11.14 69.78
CA GLU A 171 -64.41 10.60 69.65
C GLU A 171 -64.41 9.26 68.89
N GLU A 172 -65.49 8.48 69.06
CA GLU A 172 -65.76 7.22 68.35
C GLU A 172 -66.10 7.44 66.86
N ASP A 173 -66.91 8.45 66.53
CA ASP A 173 -67.17 8.87 65.13
C ASP A 173 -65.87 9.32 64.46
N GLN A 174 -65.03 10.06 65.19
CA GLN A 174 -63.77 10.55 64.65
C GLN A 174 -62.75 9.43 64.43
N GLN A 175 -62.75 8.39 65.27
CA GLN A 175 -61.95 7.17 65.05
C GLN A 175 -62.46 6.34 63.86
N THR A 176 -63.77 6.12 63.74
CA THR A 176 -64.36 5.31 62.64
C THR A 176 -64.27 5.99 61.27
N VAL A 177 -64.51 7.30 61.20
CA VAL A 177 -64.27 8.11 59.98
C VAL A 177 -62.77 8.23 59.70
N GLY A 178 -61.92 8.28 60.74
CA GLY A 178 -60.47 8.22 60.62
C GLY A 178 -59.99 6.91 59.98
N ALA A 179 -60.45 5.76 60.49
CA ALA A 179 -60.15 4.45 59.95
C ALA A 179 -60.62 4.30 58.50
N SER A 180 -61.85 4.70 58.20
CA SER A 180 -62.40 4.71 56.84
C SER A 180 -61.58 5.58 55.88
N SER A 181 -61.14 6.76 56.33
CA SER A 181 -60.24 7.62 55.55
C SER A 181 -58.85 7.00 55.37
N ASN A 182 -58.33 6.27 56.37
CA ASN A 182 -57.02 5.62 56.30
C ASN A 182 -57.05 4.43 55.33
N VAL A 183 -58.10 3.60 55.35
CA VAL A 183 -58.32 2.54 54.35
C VAL A 183 -58.44 3.14 52.95
N THR A 184 -59.22 4.22 52.79
CA THR A 184 -59.35 4.90 51.48
C THR A 184 -58.02 5.47 50.98
N ASN A 185 -57.20 6.03 51.87
CA ASN A 185 -55.88 6.55 51.53
C ASN A 185 -54.86 5.44 51.26
N ALA A 186 -54.94 4.30 51.96
CA ALA A 186 -54.12 3.12 51.69
C ALA A 186 -54.45 2.52 50.33
N LEU A 187 -55.73 2.35 50.01
CA LEU A 187 -56.18 1.80 48.72
C LEU A 187 -55.78 2.71 47.52
N ARG A 188 -55.84 4.03 47.71
CA ARG A 188 -55.27 4.99 46.74
C ARG A 188 -53.76 4.83 46.63
N ARG A 189 -53.03 4.74 47.74
CA ARG A 189 -51.57 4.57 47.73
C ARG A 189 -51.14 3.25 47.07
N THR A 190 -51.91 2.16 47.22
CA THR A 190 -51.64 0.90 46.51
C THR A 190 -51.99 1.01 45.02
N HIS A 191 -53.07 1.70 44.65
CA HIS A 191 -53.38 2.00 43.25
C HIS A 191 -52.29 2.85 42.58
N ASP A 192 -51.81 3.90 43.27
CA ASP A 192 -50.74 4.78 42.78
C ASP A 192 -49.41 4.02 42.62
N LEU A 193 -49.12 3.07 43.52
CA LEU A 193 -47.97 2.15 43.38
C LEU A 193 -48.16 1.17 42.22
N ILE A 194 -49.33 0.57 42.06
CA ILE A 194 -49.63 -0.34 40.93
C ILE A 194 -49.50 0.41 39.60
N ALA A 195 -49.97 1.65 39.49
CA ALA A 195 -49.80 2.47 38.29
C ALA A 195 -48.33 2.84 38.01
N ALA A 196 -47.54 3.10 39.07
CA ALA A 196 -46.10 3.34 38.97
C ALA A 196 -45.32 2.08 38.56
N GLU A 197 -45.72 0.90 39.04
CA GLU A 197 -45.13 -0.38 38.61
C GLU A 197 -45.59 -0.80 37.21
N LEU A 198 -46.84 -0.52 36.82
CA LEU A 198 -47.33 -0.81 35.47
C LEU A 198 -46.57 0.00 34.42
N SER A 199 -46.45 1.31 34.62
CA SER A 199 -45.66 2.18 33.73
C SER A 199 -44.17 1.82 33.74
N ARG A 200 -43.60 1.46 34.90
CA ARG A 200 -42.22 0.93 34.97
C ARG A 200 -42.05 -0.40 34.22
N SER A 201 -43.08 -1.24 34.21
CA SER A 201 -43.12 -2.48 33.43
C SER A 201 -43.20 -2.19 31.93
N GLU A 202 -44.02 -1.24 31.50
CA GLU A 202 -44.08 -0.79 30.10
C GLU A 202 -42.73 -0.25 29.61
N PHE A 203 -42.03 0.58 30.40
CA PHE A 203 -40.67 1.02 30.08
C PHE A 203 -39.68 -0.16 30.03
N ALA A 204 -39.73 -1.10 30.97
CA ALA A 204 -38.88 -2.29 30.94
C ALA A 204 -39.16 -3.18 29.71
N HIS A 205 -40.43 -3.33 29.32
CA HIS A 205 -40.82 -4.03 28.09
C HIS A 205 -40.31 -3.30 26.85
N GLN A 206 -40.39 -1.97 26.78
CA GLN A 206 -39.82 -1.18 25.69
C GLN A 206 -38.31 -1.42 25.57
N THR A 207 -37.55 -1.28 26.67
CA THR A 207 -36.11 -1.55 26.72
C THR A 207 -35.75 -2.98 26.31
N LEU A 208 -36.58 -3.98 26.68
CA LEU A 208 -36.38 -5.37 26.25
C LEU A 208 -36.68 -5.57 24.76
N THR A 209 -37.70 -4.93 24.19
CA THR A 209 -37.98 -4.99 22.75
C THR A 209 -36.91 -4.27 21.93
N GLU A 210 -36.38 -3.16 22.42
CA GLU A 210 -35.26 -2.42 21.82
C GLU A 210 -33.96 -3.25 21.88
N SER A 211 -33.67 -3.86 23.03
CA SER A 211 -32.54 -4.79 23.19
C SER A 211 -32.65 -6.01 22.26
N TYR A 212 -33.86 -6.53 22.07
CA TYR A 212 -34.12 -7.64 21.13
C TYR A 212 -33.98 -7.18 19.66
N ALA A 213 -34.40 -5.96 19.33
CA ALA A 213 -34.18 -5.37 18.00
C ALA A 213 -32.68 -5.18 17.71
N ALA A 214 -31.91 -4.68 18.68
CA ALA A 214 -30.45 -4.56 18.58
C ALA A 214 -29.76 -5.92 18.42
N LEU A 215 -30.17 -6.95 19.19
CA LEU A 215 -29.68 -8.33 19.02
C LEU A 215 -30.03 -8.90 17.64
N LYS A 216 -31.23 -8.61 17.12
CA LYS A 216 -31.61 -9.03 15.76
C LYS A 216 -30.76 -8.33 14.70
N GLN A 217 -30.55 -7.01 14.81
CA GLN A 217 -29.70 -6.24 13.90
C GLN A 217 -28.25 -6.74 13.93
N LEU A 218 -27.73 -7.10 15.11
CA LEU A 218 -26.42 -7.71 15.26
C LEU A 218 -26.35 -9.09 14.58
N ASN A 219 -27.37 -9.95 14.75
CA ASN A 219 -27.46 -11.24 14.05
C ASN A 219 -27.53 -11.08 12.52
N GLU A 220 -28.31 -10.11 12.04
CA GLU A 220 -28.39 -9.75 10.62
C GLU A 220 -27.01 -9.31 10.09
N SER A 221 -26.26 -8.52 10.88
CA SER A 221 -24.90 -8.09 10.52
C SER A 221 -23.88 -9.23 10.52
N TYR A 222 -23.99 -10.21 11.43
CA TYR A 222 -23.14 -11.41 11.38
C TYR A 222 -23.48 -12.29 10.17
N THR A 223 -24.76 -12.38 9.80
CA THR A 223 -25.22 -13.13 8.63
C THR A 223 -24.81 -12.45 7.32
N SER A 224 -24.85 -11.12 7.25
CA SER A 224 -24.35 -10.38 6.09
C SER A 224 -22.83 -10.47 5.97
N LEU A 225 -22.09 -10.39 7.08
CA LEU A 225 -20.64 -10.64 7.13
C LEU A 225 -20.29 -12.06 6.69
N ASP A 226 -21.00 -13.10 7.15
CA ASP A 226 -20.77 -14.47 6.67
C ASP A 226 -21.06 -14.60 5.16
N SER A 227 -22.13 -13.97 4.66
CA SER A 227 -22.41 -13.94 3.22
C SER A 227 -21.32 -13.20 2.41
N MET A 228 -20.71 -12.17 2.99
CA MET A 228 -19.62 -11.41 2.39
C MET A 228 -18.30 -12.19 2.42
N LEU A 229 -18.04 -12.92 3.51
CA LEU A 229 -16.90 -13.83 3.66
C LEU A 229 -17.04 -15.06 2.75
N ALA A 230 -18.24 -15.59 2.55
CA ALA A 230 -18.53 -16.63 1.57
C ALA A 230 -18.24 -16.13 0.15
N ARG A 231 -18.76 -14.95 -0.23
CA ARG A 231 -18.47 -14.32 -1.53
C ARG A 231 -16.98 -14.01 -1.71
N SER A 232 -16.29 -13.51 -0.68
CA SER A 232 -14.85 -13.24 -0.77
C SER A 232 -14.02 -14.52 -0.83
N ARG A 233 -14.42 -15.59 -0.13
CA ARG A 233 -13.79 -16.91 -0.20
C ARG A 233 -14.03 -17.58 -1.55
N ASP A 234 -15.18 -17.40 -2.17
CA ASP A 234 -15.47 -17.94 -3.50
C ASP A 234 -14.78 -17.12 -4.61
N LEU A 235 -14.60 -15.80 -4.43
CA LEU A 235 -13.72 -14.97 -5.26
C LEU A 235 -12.24 -15.32 -5.09
N LEU A 236 -11.75 -15.49 -3.86
CA LEU A 236 -10.39 -15.99 -3.60
C LEU A 236 -10.21 -17.42 -4.11
N GLY A 237 -11.24 -18.25 -4.02
CA GLY A 237 -11.26 -19.62 -4.52
C GLY A 237 -11.19 -19.68 -6.04
N THR A 238 -11.93 -18.82 -6.74
CA THR A 238 -11.87 -18.70 -8.21
C THR A 238 -10.57 -18.06 -8.69
N LEU A 239 -10.05 -17.03 -8.00
CA LEU A 239 -8.74 -16.44 -8.27
C LEU A 239 -7.61 -17.45 -8.06
N LEU A 240 -7.58 -18.16 -6.92
CA LEU A 240 -6.61 -19.23 -6.68
C LEU A 240 -6.77 -20.39 -7.66
N ARG A 241 -8.01 -20.74 -8.05
CA ARG A 241 -8.25 -21.79 -9.07
C ARG A 241 -7.74 -21.37 -10.46
N SER A 242 -7.85 -20.09 -10.79
CA SER A 242 -7.34 -19.48 -12.04
C SER A 242 -5.81 -19.42 -12.03
N GLN A 243 -5.20 -18.85 -10.98
CA GLN A 243 -3.74 -18.80 -10.82
C GLN A 243 -3.09 -20.20 -10.74
N LYS A 244 -3.86 -21.23 -10.38
CA LYS A 244 -3.44 -22.64 -10.35
C LYS A 244 -3.47 -23.34 -11.71
N SER A 245 -4.08 -22.78 -12.75
CA SER A 245 -3.83 -23.23 -14.13
C SER A 245 -2.60 -22.54 -14.72
N ASP A 246 -2.41 -21.25 -14.45
CA ASP A 246 -1.26 -20.47 -14.92
C ASP A 246 0.08 -21.01 -14.38
N THR A 247 0.14 -21.31 -13.08
CA THR A 247 1.30 -22.03 -12.50
C THR A 247 1.52 -23.43 -13.09
N TRP A 248 0.48 -24.11 -13.61
CA TRP A 248 0.63 -25.40 -14.29
C TRP A 248 1.19 -25.25 -15.71
N TYR A 249 0.81 -24.19 -16.44
CA TYR A 249 1.43 -23.82 -17.71
C TYR A 249 2.90 -23.41 -17.53
N LEU A 250 3.20 -22.56 -16.54
CA LEU A 250 4.57 -22.14 -16.26
C LEU A 250 5.45 -23.31 -15.80
N GLN A 251 4.92 -24.22 -14.97
CA GLN A 251 5.60 -25.45 -14.57
C GLN A 251 5.86 -26.39 -15.76
N THR A 252 4.88 -26.63 -16.64
CA THR A 252 5.07 -27.52 -17.81
C THR A 252 6.03 -26.90 -18.85
N ALA A 253 5.98 -25.58 -19.06
CA ALA A 253 6.96 -24.86 -19.87
C ALA A 253 8.38 -24.96 -19.29
N LEU A 254 8.55 -24.81 -17.97
CA LEU A 254 9.84 -24.94 -17.29
C LEU A 254 10.39 -26.38 -17.41
N TYR A 255 9.56 -27.42 -17.28
CA TYR A 255 10.01 -28.80 -17.52
C TYR A 255 10.41 -29.03 -18.98
N MET A 256 9.69 -28.50 -19.96
CA MET A 256 10.10 -28.58 -21.38
C MET A 256 11.42 -27.84 -21.64
N LEU A 257 11.64 -26.69 -21.00
CA LEU A 257 12.90 -25.93 -21.06
C LEU A 257 14.06 -26.71 -20.42
N LEU A 258 13.85 -27.34 -19.25
CA LEU A 258 14.87 -28.17 -18.62
C LEU A 258 15.17 -29.45 -19.42
N VAL A 259 14.17 -30.11 -20.01
CA VAL A 259 14.38 -31.29 -20.87
C VAL A 259 15.14 -30.92 -22.15
N THR A 260 14.79 -29.82 -22.81
CA THR A 260 15.51 -29.36 -24.02
C THR A 260 16.90 -28.82 -23.69
N GLY A 261 17.07 -28.13 -22.57
CA GLY A 261 18.37 -27.71 -22.04
C GLY A 261 19.28 -28.90 -21.68
N ALA A 262 18.76 -29.90 -20.97
CA ALA A 262 19.47 -31.14 -20.65
C ALA A 262 19.84 -31.93 -21.92
N TRP A 263 18.95 -31.98 -22.91
CA TRP A 263 19.25 -32.57 -24.22
C TRP A 263 20.35 -31.83 -24.97
N LEU A 264 20.37 -30.48 -24.92
CA LEU A 264 21.46 -29.68 -25.48
C LEU A 264 22.77 -29.91 -24.73
N VAL A 265 22.77 -29.98 -23.39
CA VAL A 265 23.95 -30.33 -22.58
C VAL A 265 24.46 -31.73 -22.93
N PHE A 266 23.58 -32.74 -23.03
CA PHE A 266 23.93 -34.10 -23.45
C PHE A 266 24.55 -34.10 -24.86
N ARG A 267 23.92 -33.43 -25.82
CA ARG A 267 24.37 -33.38 -27.21
C ARG A 267 25.65 -32.56 -27.42
N ARG A 268 25.88 -31.51 -26.62
CA ARG A 268 26.99 -30.55 -26.79
C ARG A 268 28.19 -30.85 -25.90
N ILE A 269 27.96 -31.19 -24.63
CA ILE A 269 28.98 -31.32 -23.57
C ILE A 269 29.32 -32.78 -23.29
N LEU A 270 28.39 -33.73 -23.43
CA LEU A 270 28.76 -35.14 -23.40
C LEU A 270 29.31 -35.58 -24.76
N TYR A 271 28.56 -35.42 -25.86
CA TYR A 271 28.93 -36.08 -27.13
C TYR A 271 30.28 -35.66 -27.74
N GLY A 272 30.68 -34.39 -27.61
CA GLY A 272 31.98 -33.91 -28.10
C GLY A 272 33.12 -34.22 -27.10
N PRO A 273 33.12 -33.60 -25.91
CA PRO A 273 34.13 -33.82 -24.89
C PRO A 273 34.33 -35.28 -24.45
N MET A 274 33.28 -36.12 -24.36
CA MET A 274 33.49 -37.54 -24.03
C MET A 274 34.12 -38.33 -25.18
N TRP A 275 33.95 -37.92 -26.44
CA TRP A 275 34.72 -38.55 -27.53
C TRP A 275 36.22 -38.26 -27.39
N TRP A 276 36.58 -37.05 -26.95
CA TRP A 276 37.95 -36.75 -26.51
C TRP A 276 38.35 -37.57 -25.27
N LEU A 277 37.48 -37.68 -24.26
CA LEU A 277 37.74 -38.41 -23.01
C LEU A 277 37.88 -39.93 -23.22
N VAL A 278 37.33 -40.49 -24.30
CA VAL A 278 37.57 -41.89 -24.74
C VAL A 278 38.80 -41.99 -25.64
N TRP A 279 38.97 -41.08 -26.60
CA TRP A 279 40.08 -41.12 -27.56
C TRP A 279 41.44 -40.85 -26.92
N LEU A 280 41.50 -39.95 -25.93
CA LEU A 280 42.73 -39.55 -25.23
C LEU A 280 43.36 -40.71 -24.42
N PRO A 281 42.66 -41.44 -23.54
CA PRO A 281 43.23 -42.63 -22.88
C PRO A 281 43.50 -43.77 -23.87
N MET A 282 42.68 -43.96 -24.90
CA MET A 282 42.96 -44.94 -25.95
C MET A 282 44.28 -44.64 -26.68
N ARG A 283 44.54 -43.35 -26.96
CA ARG A 283 45.79 -42.87 -27.59
C ARG A 283 46.98 -42.86 -26.63
N ILE A 284 46.77 -42.75 -25.33
CA ILE A 284 47.81 -42.99 -24.31
C ILE A 284 48.17 -44.49 -24.27
N LEU A 285 47.18 -45.39 -24.23
CA LEU A 285 47.39 -46.83 -24.21
C LEU A 285 48.17 -47.31 -25.46
N PHE A 286 47.75 -46.88 -26.67
CA PHE A 286 48.49 -47.20 -27.90
C PHE A 286 49.81 -46.41 -28.07
N GLY A 287 49.95 -45.25 -27.43
CA GLY A 287 51.11 -44.35 -27.61
C GLY A 287 52.26 -44.56 -26.62
N VAL A 288 51.98 -45.04 -25.41
CA VAL A 288 52.98 -45.25 -24.34
C VAL A 288 53.58 -46.66 -24.40
N GLY A 289 52.88 -47.63 -24.98
CA GLY A 289 53.30 -49.04 -25.06
C GLY A 289 54.61 -49.35 -25.80
N THR A 290 55.30 -48.36 -26.36
CA THR A 290 56.60 -48.52 -27.05
C THR A 290 57.74 -47.64 -26.53
N ARG A 291 57.54 -46.87 -25.44
CA ARG A 291 58.59 -46.00 -24.85
C ARG A 291 58.67 -46.04 -23.32
N ALA A 292 58.52 -47.23 -22.74
CA ALA A 292 58.70 -47.49 -21.30
C ALA A 292 59.75 -48.60 -21.06
N GLY A 293 61.01 -48.36 -21.45
CA GLY A 293 62.11 -49.30 -21.26
C GLY A 293 63.48 -48.64 -21.35
N SER A 294 64.32 -48.86 -20.33
CA SER A 294 65.66 -48.27 -20.10
C SER A 294 65.71 -46.84 -19.55
N ALA A 295 65.85 -46.71 -18.22
CA ALA A 295 66.32 -45.49 -17.54
C ALA A 295 66.85 -45.73 -16.09
N VAL A 296 67.23 -46.96 -15.70
CA VAL A 296 67.77 -47.26 -14.34
C VAL A 296 68.94 -48.24 -14.40
N MET A 297 70.16 -47.69 -14.32
CA MET A 297 71.42 -48.21 -13.71
C MET A 297 72.58 -47.40 -14.34
N GLN A 298 73.35 -46.64 -13.55
CA GLN A 298 74.54 -47.07 -12.78
C GLN A 298 75.78 -47.28 -13.69
N GLY A 299 76.97 -46.79 -13.38
CA GLY A 299 77.36 -45.92 -12.27
C GLY A 299 78.85 -46.02 -11.90
N LYS A 300 79.68 -45.11 -12.44
CA LYS A 300 81.08 -44.78 -12.06
C LYS A 300 82.19 -45.73 -12.56
N SER A 301 83.36 -45.12 -12.84
CA SER A 301 84.70 -45.72 -13.15
C SER A 301 85.03 -46.08 -14.62
N GLY A 302 86.25 -45.72 -15.06
CA GLY A 302 86.99 -46.26 -16.22
C GLY A 302 88.34 -46.85 -15.74
N PRO A 303 89.45 -46.93 -16.52
CA PRO A 303 89.68 -46.58 -17.95
C PRO A 303 90.29 -47.75 -18.80
N GLY A 304 90.75 -47.48 -20.04
CA GLY A 304 91.42 -48.43 -20.98
C GLY A 304 90.58 -48.66 -22.26
N GLU A 305 91.00 -48.40 -23.51
CA GLU A 305 92.15 -48.92 -24.31
C GLU A 305 92.00 -50.43 -24.61
N THR A 306 91.95 -50.99 -25.83
CA THR A 306 92.53 -50.71 -27.19
C THR A 306 91.58 -51.17 -28.33
N GLY A 307 91.69 -50.85 -29.64
CA GLY A 307 92.60 -49.97 -30.40
C GLY A 307 92.64 -50.27 -31.94
N ARG A 308 93.27 -49.37 -32.74
CA ARG A 308 93.53 -49.42 -34.22
C ARG A 308 92.28 -49.28 -35.13
N VAL A 309 92.30 -48.71 -36.36
CA VAL A 309 93.35 -48.38 -37.36
C VAL A 309 93.13 -46.92 -37.87
N GLN A 310 94.12 -46.00 -37.85
CA GLN A 310 94.99 -45.52 -38.98
C GLN A 310 94.21 -45.08 -40.25
N VAL A 311 94.41 -43.92 -40.91
CA VAL A 311 95.60 -43.09 -41.28
C VAL A 311 95.23 -41.58 -41.09
N GLY A 312 96.06 -40.63 -40.60
CA GLY A 312 97.32 -40.02 -41.13
C GLY A 312 96.98 -38.83 -42.07
N GLY A 313 97.17 -37.55 -41.71
CA GLY A 313 98.44 -36.77 -41.71
C GLY A 313 98.60 -36.05 -43.08
N GLU A 314 98.95 -34.78 -43.28
CA GLU A 314 99.34 -33.56 -42.53
C GLU A 314 98.68 -32.35 -43.28
N GLY A 315 98.71 -31.04 -42.96
CA GLY A 315 99.43 -30.16 -42.04
C GLY A 315 99.47 -28.71 -42.63
N ALA A 316 99.61 -27.68 -41.78
CA ALA A 316 99.95 -26.27 -42.10
C ALA A 316 98.93 -25.28 -42.77
N ASN A 317 98.73 -24.13 -42.08
CA ASN A 317 98.61 -22.73 -42.60
C ASN A 317 97.34 -22.31 -43.42
N VAL A 318 96.83 -21.05 -43.40
CA VAL A 318 97.08 -19.83 -42.58
C VAL A 318 95.80 -18.91 -42.62
N PRO A 319 95.60 -17.90 -41.73
CA PRO A 319 94.29 -17.22 -41.50
C PRO A 319 94.17 -15.78 -42.08
N VAL A 320 93.38 -14.90 -41.42
CA VAL A 320 93.22 -13.41 -41.54
C VAL A 320 92.06 -12.91 -42.44
N GLU A 321 91.31 -11.80 -42.18
CA GLU A 321 90.85 -11.10 -40.94
C GLU A 321 89.89 -9.92 -41.31
N GLY A 322 89.04 -9.47 -40.36
CA GLY A 322 88.47 -8.11 -40.30
C GLY A 322 87.19 -7.81 -41.10
N LEU A 323 86.41 -6.76 -40.77
CA LEU A 323 86.40 -5.86 -39.60
C LEU A 323 84.98 -5.22 -39.48
N PRO A 324 84.45 -4.91 -38.29
CA PRO A 324 83.13 -4.26 -38.13
C PRO A 324 83.22 -2.71 -38.08
N ASN A 325 82.06 -2.03 -38.01
CA ASN A 325 81.85 -0.75 -37.30
C ASN A 325 80.35 -0.37 -37.23
N ASP A 326 80.00 0.49 -36.27
CA ASP A 326 78.65 0.98 -35.96
C ASP A 326 78.24 2.23 -36.78
N ASP A 327 76.93 2.55 -36.82
CA ASP A 327 76.39 3.87 -36.41
C ASP A 327 74.84 3.94 -36.46
N LEU A 328 74.25 5.01 -35.89
CA LEU A 328 72.79 5.16 -35.64
C LEU A 328 72.09 6.15 -36.63
N PRO A 329 70.95 6.84 -36.36
CA PRO A 329 69.79 6.72 -37.28
C PRO A 329 69.25 8.04 -37.86
N THR A 330 68.57 7.96 -39.01
CA THR A 330 67.74 9.08 -39.55
C THR A 330 66.39 8.60 -40.07
N ALA A 331 65.33 9.33 -39.73
CA ALA A 331 63.96 9.03 -40.15
C ALA A 331 63.64 9.58 -41.56
N GLN A 332 62.69 8.95 -42.25
CA GLN A 332 62.03 9.53 -43.42
C GLN A 332 60.51 9.25 -43.35
N VAL A 333 59.70 10.25 -43.71
CA VAL A 333 58.24 10.23 -43.56
C VAL A 333 57.57 9.82 -44.87
N GLY A 334 56.58 8.93 -44.80
CA GLY A 334 55.90 8.35 -45.96
C GLY A 334 54.41 8.08 -45.72
N GLN A 335 53.59 9.10 -45.98
CA GLN A 335 52.19 9.05 -46.44
C GLN A 335 52.01 7.95 -47.54
N GLU A 336 50.95 7.12 -47.66
CA GLU A 336 49.62 6.96 -47.00
C GLU A 336 49.10 5.51 -47.34
N THR A 337 47.93 4.95 -46.93
CA THR A 337 46.76 5.32 -46.09
C THR A 337 46.27 4.04 -45.38
N GLY A 338 45.57 4.12 -44.23
CA GLY A 338 44.97 2.92 -43.59
C GLY A 338 43.97 3.19 -42.47
N ARG A 339 42.66 3.21 -42.80
CA ARG A 339 41.56 3.55 -41.87
C ARG A 339 41.10 2.33 -41.06
N ARG A 340 41.31 2.31 -39.74
CA ARG A 340 40.62 1.41 -38.79
C ARG A 340 40.24 2.17 -37.52
N LEU A 341 39.12 1.79 -36.90
CA LEU A 341 38.59 2.48 -35.72
C LEU A 341 39.47 2.20 -34.49
N GLN A 342 39.62 3.21 -33.65
CA GLN A 342 40.17 3.07 -32.30
C GLN A 342 39.03 2.72 -31.34
N ASP A 343 39.32 1.84 -30.38
CA ASP A 343 38.33 1.36 -29.41
C ASP A 343 37.97 2.45 -28.40
N GLY A 344 36.70 2.54 -28.03
CA GLY A 344 36.15 3.64 -27.22
C GLY A 344 36.06 3.24 -25.75
N ASP A 345 36.91 3.82 -24.91
CA ASP A 345 37.01 3.49 -23.49
C ASP A 345 35.69 3.74 -22.73
N ALA A 346 35.03 2.66 -22.34
CA ALA A 346 33.70 2.67 -21.74
C ALA A 346 33.72 3.07 -20.25
N ASP A 347 34.84 2.90 -19.56
CA ASP A 347 34.95 3.14 -18.11
C ASP A 347 34.83 4.65 -17.78
N SER A 348 35.40 5.47 -18.67
CA SER A 348 35.37 6.94 -18.61
C SER A 348 33.96 7.53 -18.55
N MET A 349 32.96 6.89 -19.18
CA MET A 349 31.58 7.37 -19.16
C MET A 349 30.85 7.07 -17.85
N VAL A 350 31.20 6.00 -17.13
CA VAL A 350 30.63 5.69 -15.81
C VAL A 350 31.09 6.70 -14.78
N ASP A 351 32.40 7.00 -14.78
CA ASP A 351 33.02 7.97 -13.86
C ASP A 351 32.54 9.41 -14.12
N GLY A 352 32.24 9.75 -15.38
CA GLY A 352 31.56 11.00 -15.75
C GLY A 352 30.12 11.11 -15.22
N VAL A 353 29.32 10.04 -15.33
CA VAL A 353 27.94 10.02 -14.82
C VAL A 353 27.90 10.09 -13.29
N GLY A 354 28.83 9.43 -12.59
CA GLY A 354 28.94 9.52 -11.12
C GLY A 354 29.13 10.96 -10.65
N LYS A 355 30.09 11.69 -11.26
CA LYS A 355 30.36 13.10 -10.95
C LYS A 355 29.17 14.03 -11.19
N ILE A 356 28.35 13.75 -12.21
CA ILE A 356 27.13 14.53 -12.49
C ILE A 356 26.05 14.26 -11.42
N ILE A 357 25.89 13.02 -10.97
CA ILE A 357 24.93 12.65 -9.93
C ILE A 357 25.31 13.27 -8.57
N ASP A 358 26.58 13.21 -8.17
CA ASP A 358 27.03 13.82 -6.92
C ASP A 358 26.99 15.37 -6.96
N ALA A 359 27.28 15.99 -8.12
CA ALA A 359 27.11 17.43 -8.28
C ALA A 359 25.63 17.87 -8.17
N ALA A 360 24.69 17.10 -8.75
CA ALA A 360 23.26 17.34 -8.59
C ALA A 360 22.79 17.17 -7.13
N LYS A 361 23.40 16.25 -6.40
CA LYS A 361 23.14 15.98 -4.98
C LYS A 361 23.69 17.07 -4.06
N GLU A 362 24.88 17.63 -4.33
CA GLU A 362 25.36 18.83 -3.64
C GLU A 362 24.49 20.05 -3.91
N ALA A 363 24.04 20.24 -5.17
CA ALA A 363 23.16 21.35 -5.52
C ALA A 363 21.81 21.27 -4.79
N ALA A 364 21.20 20.08 -4.72
CA ALA A 364 20.00 19.84 -3.92
C ALA A 364 20.24 20.06 -2.41
N GLY A 365 21.42 19.69 -1.90
CA GLY A 365 21.79 19.87 -0.48
C GLY A 365 21.98 21.33 -0.05
N ARG A 366 22.33 22.24 -0.96
CA ARG A 366 22.49 23.68 -0.67
C ARG A 366 21.20 24.50 -0.83
N GLY A 367 20.15 23.95 -1.44
CA GLY A 367 18.88 24.67 -1.69
C GLY A 367 17.90 24.71 -0.50
N ALA A 368 18.30 24.26 0.70
CA ALA A 368 17.40 24.05 1.85
C ALA A 368 17.89 24.74 3.15
N ALA A 369 18.74 25.76 3.04
CA ALA A 369 19.39 26.41 4.18
C ALA A 369 19.56 27.92 4.00
N ASP A 370 18.45 28.64 3.79
CA ASP A 370 18.32 30.09 4.02
C ASP A 370 16.84 30.40 4.35
N GLY A 371 16.57 30.89 5.56
CA GLY A 371 15.21 31.12 6.07
C GLY A 371 15.21 31.28 7.60
N GLU A 372 14.93 32.49 8.08
CA GLU A 372 15.30 32.92 9.44
C GLU A 372 14.27 32.59 10.53
N THR A 373 14.66 32.84 11.79
CA THR A 373 14.03 32.37 13.03
C THR A 373 12.74 33.07 13.43
N ASP A 374 11.83 32.32 14.06
CA ASP A 374 11.12 32.79 15.26
C ASP A 374 10.99 31.65 16.28
N ALA A 375 10.76 31.96 17.56
CA ALA A 375 10.98 31.05 18.69
C ALA A 375 9.67 30.45 19.26
N GLY A 376 9.54 29.13 19.16
CA GLY A 376 8.45 28.36 19.78
C GLY A 376 8.94 27.09 20.48
N VAL A 377 9.02 27.11 21.80
CA VAL A 377 9.41 25.95 22.62
C VAL A 377 8.17 25.16 23.03
N GLU A 378 8.06 23.88 22.64
CA GLU A 378 7.76 22.81 23.61
C GLU A 378 8.01 21.36 23.11
N ARG A 379 8.57 20.56 24.03
CA ARG A 379 8.46 19.09 24.23
C ARG A 379 8.22 18.16 23.02
N GLY A 380 9.29 17.45 22.63
CA GLY A 380 9.18 16.19 21.89
C GLY A 380 8.44 15.08 22.66
N ASN A 381 7.61 14.31 21.96
CA ASN A 381 6.73 13.29 22.55
C ASN A 381 7.48 11.99 22.90
N SER A 382 7.53 11.63 24.19
CA SER A 382 8.28 10.49 24.72
C SER A 382 7.51 9.15 24.81
N LYS A 383 6.24 9.09 24.36
CA LYS A 383 5.33 7.93 24.57
C LYS A 383 5.60 6.70 23.69
N LYS A 384 6.86 6.40 23.33
CA LYS A 384 7.22 5.24 22.48
C LYS A 384 8.33 4.36 23.09
N ARG A 385 8.44 4.32 24.42
CA ARG A 385 9.52 3.61 25.14
C ARG A 385 9.13 2.87 26.42
N MET A 386 7.84 2.58 26.62
CA MET A 386 7.38 1.58 27.59
C MET A 386 6.42 0.61 26.90
N TRP A 387 6.91 -0.58 26.58
CA TRP A 387 6.21 -1.87 26.48
C TRP A 387 7.22 -2.93 26.01
N GLU A 388 8.17 -3.23 26.89
CA GLU A 388 9.10 -4.37 26.74
C GLU A 388 9.33 -4.95 28.14
N GLU A 389 9.59 -6.26 28.21
CA GLU A 389 9.84 -7.06 29.43
C GLU A 389 8.79 -7.07 30.56
N THR A 390 7.94 -8.10 30.54
CA THR A 390 7.74 -8.94 31.74
C THR A 390 7.90 -10.42 31.37
N GLN A 391 9.13 -10.94 31.45
CA GLN A 391 9.35 -12.38 31.57
C GLN A 391 9.44 -12.79 33.04
N GLY A 392 8.94 -13.98 33.36
CA GLY A 392 8.85 -14.54 34.71
C GLY A 392 8.00 -15.81 34.66
N VAL A 393 8.48 -16.92 34.08
CA VAL A 393 9.43 -17.89 34.65
C VAL A 393 8.79 -18.73 35.77
N GLY A 394 8.69 -20.04 35.49
CA GLY A 394 8.07 -21.05 36.35
C GLY A 394 6.80 -21.64 35.71
N GLY A 395 6.66 -22.95 35.53
CA GLY A 395 7.65 -24.02 35.74
C GLY A 395 6.99 -25.40 35.68
N ASP A 396 7.65 -26.34 34.98
CA ASP A 396 7.32 -27.78 34.85
C ASP A 396 5.95 -28.20 34.30
N GLY A 397 5.95 -29.37 33.65
CA GLY A 397 4.76 -30.19 33.36
C GLY A 397 4.61 -31.32 34.41
N PRO A 398 4.00 -32.48 34.10
CA PRO A 398 3.60 -32.98 32.78
C PRO A 398 2.18 -33.55 32.66
N VAL A 399 1.77 -33.82 31.41
CA VAL A 399 0.94 -34.95 30.92
C VAL A 399 -0.09 -35.60 31.87
N ARG A 400 -1.37 -35.55 31.49
CA ARG A 400 -2.23 -36.77 31.39
C ARG A 400 -3.53 -36.60 30.60
N ASP A 401 -4.05 -37.75 30.17
CA ASP A 401 -5.22 -37.98 29.31
C ASP A 401 -6.56 -38.11 30.09
N GLU A 402 -7.64 -38.38 29.34
CA GLU A 402 -8.99 -38.84 29.78
C GLU A 402 -9.83 -37.78 30.56
N LEU A 403 -10.89 -37.21 29.96
CA LEU A 403 -12.14 -37.87 29.54
C LEU A 403 -12.90 -37.09 28.44
#